data_AF-A0A0M0KN57-F1
#
_entry.id   AF-A0A0M0KN57-F1
#
_cell.length_a   1.000
_cell.length_b   1.000
_cell.length_c   1.000
_cell.angle_alpha   90.00
_cell.angle_beta   90.00
_cell.angle_gamma   90.00
#
_symmetry.space_group_name_H-M   'P 1'
#
loop_
_entity.id
_entity.type
_entity.pdbx_description
1 polymer ?
#
loop_
_entity_poly.entity_id
_entity_poly.type
_entity_poly.pdbx_seq_one_letter_code
_entity_poly.pdbx_strand_id
1 'polypeptide(L)'
;MYDKEAKIRRYSTRYHSLGTSLGVRRLLRDYHTLKERRYDGDYVACDVLTDLEMAISLACLTTRQRQTLALIYIKDLTQKTAAEQLGLRQDTISRHEKAAIQKVAAVYQYWTEIGEGY
;
A
#
# COMPACT_ATOMS: atom_id res chain seq x y z
N MET A 1 8.85 -5.72 -29.75
CA MET A 1 7.59 -5.52 -28.99
C MET A 1 7.93 -5.55 -27.51
N TYR A 2 7.71 -4.46 -26.78
CA TYR A 2 7.89 -4.42 -25.34
C TYR A 2 6.79 -5.29 -24.71
N ASP A 3 7.18 -6.28 -23.90
CA ASP A 3 6.32 -7.31 -23.32
C ASP A 3 5.37 -6.73 -22.24
N LYS A 4 4.51 -5.81 -22.67
CA LYS A 4 3.46 -5.20 -21.86
C LYS A 4 2.50 -6.27 -21.38
N GLU A 5 2.15 -7.23 -22.23
CA GLU A 5 1.16 -8.26 -21.94
C GLU A 5 1.62 -9.29 -20.90
N ALA A 6 2.87 -9.76 -20.90
CA ALA A 6 3.33 -10.64 -19.83
C ALA A 6 3.55 -9.88 -18.52
N LYS A 7 3.95 -8.61 -18.60
CA LYS A 7 3.97 -7.72 -17.42
C LYS A 7 2.55 -7.60 -16.86
N ILE A 8 1.56 -7.30 -17.69
CA ILE A 8 0.13 -7.16 -17.35
C ILE A 8 -0.44 -8.46 -16.78
N ARG A 9 -0.15 -9.63 -17.35
CA ARG A 9 -0.57 -10.94 -16.81
C ARG A 9 0.07 -11.25 -15.46
N ARG A 10 1.36 -10.98 -15.30
CA ARG A 10 2.06 -11.08 -14.00
C ARG A 10 1.46 -10.10 -12.98
N TYR A 11 1.04 -8.92 -13.42
CA TYR A 11 0.33 -7.96 -12.57
C TYR A 11 -1.05 -8.49 -12.15
N SER A 12 -1.94 -8.87 -13.06
CA SER A 12 -3.29 -9.34 -12.71
C SER A 12 -3.28 -10.51 -11.70
N THR A 13 -2.39 -11.50 -11.89
CA THR A 13 -2.29 -12.66 -10.99
C THR A 13 -1.74 -12.30 -9.60
N ARG A 14 -0.80 -11.35 -9.52
CA ARG A 14 -0.09 -11.01 -8.28
C ARG A 14 -0.84 -9.99 -7.42
N TYR A 15 -1.66 -9.13 -8.04
CA TYR A 15 -2.31 -8.00 -7.37
C TYR A 15 -3.81 -8.20 -7.09
N HIS A 16 -4.43 -9.30 -7.54
CA HIS A 16 -5.86 -9.56 -7.31
C HIS A 16 -6.26 -9.46 -5.82
N SER A 17 -5.42 -9.94 -4.90
CA SER A 17 -5.67 -9.78 -3.46
C SER A 17 -5.50 -8.35 -2.95
N LEU A 18 -4.68 -7.52 -3.63
CA LEU A 18 -4.33 -6.15 -3.26
C LEU A 18 -5.37 -5.10 -3.68
N GLY A 19 -6.33 -5.47 -4.54
CA GLY A 19 -7.54 -4.68 -4.78
C GLY A 19 -8.49 -4.60 -3.58
N THR A 20 -8.17 -5.27 -2.47
CA THR A 20 -8.97 -5.25 -1.24
C THR A 20 -8.25 -4.52 -0.11
N SER A 21 -9.03 -3.91 0.79
CA SER A 21 -8.46 -3.28 2.00
C SER A 21 -7.68 -4.25 2.88
N LEU A 22 -8.07 -5.53 2.91
CA LEU A 22 -7.36 -6.55 3.67
C LEU A 22 -5.99 -6.87 3.04
N GLY A 23 -5.93 -6.98 1.71
CA GLY A 23 -4.67 -7.20 0.98
C GLY A 23 -3.69 -6.07 1.20
N VAL A 24 -4.13 -4.83 1.01
CA VAL A 24 -3.27 -3.65 1.25
C VAL A 24 -2.81 -3.58 2.71
N ARG A 25 -3.68 -3.88 3.68
CA ARG A 25 -3.29 -3.93 5.09
C ARG A 25 -2.20 -4.96 5.36
N ARG A 26 -2.30 -6.16 4.78
CA ARG A 26 -1.26 -7.20 4.91
C ARG A 26 0.05 -6.74 4.30
N LEU A 27 -0.01 -6.20 3.08
CA LEU A 27 1.16 -5.65 2.39
C LEU A 27 1.86 -4.55 3.21
N LEU A 28 1.10 -3.63 3.79
CA LEU A 28 1.65 -2.57 4.64
C LEU A 28 2.29 -3.11 5.92
N ARG A 29 1.75 -4.19 6.52
CA ARG A 29 2.39 -4.85 7.68
C ARG A 29 3.71 -5.52 7.32
N ASP A 30 3.80 -6.07 6.12
CA ASP A 30 5.01 -6.73 5.62
C ASP A 30 6.06 -5.73 5.10
N TYR A 31 5.82 -4.41 5.22
CA TYR A 31 6.68 -3.36 4.68
C TYR A 31 8.14 -3.51 5.12
N HIS A 32 8.40 -3.73 6.41
CA HIS A 32 9.77 -3.88 6.92
C HIS A 32 10.44 -5.15 6.40
N THR A 33 9.74 -6.28 6.39
CA THR A 33 10.21 -7.54 5.82
C THR A 33 10.56 -7.41 4.33
N LEU A 34 9.71 -6.73 3.55
CA LEU A 34 9.97 -6.47 2.13
C LEU A 34 11.17 -5.53 1.94
N LYS A 35 11.33 -4.55 2.83
CA LYS A 35 12.45 -3.62 2.79
C LYS A 35 13.77 -4.32 3.08
N GLU A 36 13.81 -5.24 4.02
CA GLU A 36 14.97 -6.10 4.31
C GLU A 36 15.32 -6.98 3.09
N ARG A 37 14.33 -7.71 2.56
CA ARG A 37 14.51 -8.55 1.36
C ARG A 37 15.07 -7.76 0.17
N ARG A 38 14.61 -6.52 -0.04
CA ARG A 38 15.16 -5.62 -1.07
C ARG A 38 16.66 -5.38 -0.87
N TYR A 39 17.15 -5.20 0.36
CA TYR A 39 18.58 -5.03 0.63
C TYR A 39 19.38 -6.30 0.33
N ASP A 40 18.75 -7.47 0.45
CA ASP A 40 19.36 -8.77 0.09
C ASP A 40 19.34 -9.05 -1.43
N GLY A 41 18.92 -8.08 -2.25
CA GLY A 41 18.89 -8.20 -3.71
C GLY A 41 17.64 -8.86 -4.26
N ASP A 42 16.57 -8.99 -3.45
CA ASP A 42 15.28 -9.51 -3.91
C ASP A 42 14.57 -8.49 -4.80
N TYR A 43 14.77 -8.59 -6.11
CA TYR A 43 14.09 -7.76 -7.13
C TYR A 43 12.56 -7.85 -7.06
N VAL A 44 12.03 -8.98 -6.62
CA VAL A 44 10.58 -9.21 -6.47
C VAL A 44 10.03 -8.40 -5.30
N ALA A 45 10.83 -8.16 -4.25
CA ALA A 45 10.50 -7.24 -3.15
C ALA A 45 10.68 -5.77 -3.56
N CYS A 46 11.68 -5.44 -4.39
CA CYS A 46 11.84 -4.11 -4.99
C CYS A 46 10.59 -3.69 -5.74
N ASP A 47 10.13 -4.53 -6.69
CA ASP A 47 8.96 -4.25 -7.51
C ASP A 47 7.71 -3.96 -6.66
N VAL A 48 7.48 -4.80 -5.63
CA VAL A 48 6.32 -4.64 -4.75
C VAL A 48 6.37 -3.33 -3.96
N LEU A 49 7.54 -2.96 -3.44
CA LEU A 49 7.70 -1.69 -2.71
C LEU A 49 7.53 -0.50 -3.64
N THR A 50 8.07 -0.56 -4.86
CA THR A 50 7.88 0.49 -5.87
C THR A 50 6.41 0.65 -6.26
N ASP A 51 5.70 -0.46 -6.45
CA ASP A 51 4.26 -0.44 -6.76
C ASP A 51 3.44 0.10 -5.59
N LEU A 52 3.79 -0.25 -4.35
CA LEU A 52 3.14 0.29 -3.14
C LEU A 52 3.35 1.80 -3.00
N GLU A 53 4.58 2.28 -3.21
CA GLU A 53 4.91 3.71 -3.20
C GLU A 53 4.11 4.46 -4.27
N MET A 54 4.02 3.90 -5.48
CA MET A 54 3.23 4.47 -6.56
C MET A 54 1.74 4.48 -6.24
N ALA A 55 1.19 3.39 -5.70
CA ALA A 55 -0.21 3.31 -5.31
C ALA A 55 -0.56 4.34 -4.23
N ILE A 56 0.30 4.51 -3.22
CA ILE A 56 0.14 5.54 -2.18
C ILE A 56 0.20 6.96 -2.77
N SER A 57 1.06 7.18 -3.78
CA SER A 57 1.18 8.48 -4.45
C SER A 57 -0.08 8.86 -5.24
N LEU A 58 -0.72 7.88 -5.88
CA LEU A 58 -1.94 8.05 -6.69
C LEU A 58 -3.23 8.01 -5.88
N ALA A 59 -3.22 7.46 -4.67
CA ALA A 59 -4.39 7.29 -3.82
C ALA A 59 -5.02 8.60 -3.30
N CYS A 60 -4.49 9.78 -3.66
CA CYS A 60 -5.02 11.10 -3.25
C CYS A 60 -5.30 11.16 -1.74
N LEU A 61 -4.34 10.69 -0.94
CA LEU A 61 -4.43 10.70 0.52
C LEU A 61 -4.36 12.12 1.05
N THR A 62 -5.22 12.45 2.01
CA THR A 62 -5.07 13.68 2.79
C THR A 62 -3.78 13.64 3.62
N THR A 63 -3.30 14.80 4.05
CA THR A 63 -2.10 14.88 4.92
C THR A 63 -2.23 14.00 6.16
N ARG A 64 -3.40 13.98 6.82
CA ARG A 64 -3.63 13.14 8.01
C ARG A 64 -3.67 11.65 7.70
N GLN A 65 -4.24 11.25 6.57
CA GLN A 65 -4.21 9.86 6.12
C GLN A 65 -2.77 9.38 5.84
N ARG A 66 -1.98 10.20 5.15
CA ARG A 66 -0.57 9.90 4.84
C ARG A 66 0.28 9.83 6.11
N GLN A 67 0.12 10.79 7.02
CA GLN A 67 0.79 10.78 8.32
C GLN A 67 0.43 9.52 9.12
N THR A 68 -0.85 9.16 9.16
CA THR A 68 -1.32 7.97 9.87
C THR A 68 -0.65 6.69 9.33
N LEU A 69 -0.62 6.51 8.01
CA LEU A 69 0.05 5.35 7.40
C LEU A 69 1.56 5.33 7.71
N ALA A 70 2.24 6.48 7.60
CA ALA A 70 3.68 6.55 7.85
C ALA A 70 4.03 6.23 9.32
N LEU A 71 3.26 6.75 10.28
CA LEU A 71 3.49 6.45 11.69
C LEU A 71 3.26 4.97 12.01
N ILE A 72 2.19 4.37 11.49
CA ILE A 72 1.83 2.99 11.82
C ILE A 72 2.73 1.97 11.12
N TYR A 73 2.96 2.14 9.81
CA TYR A 73 3.57 1.09 8.99
C TYR A 73 5.05 1.32 8.63
N ILE A 74 5.55 2.55 8.74
CA ILE A 74 6.96 2.88 8.44
C ILE A 74 7.75 3.10 9.72
N LYS A 75 7.12 3.69 10.74
CA LYS A 75 7.71 3.89 12.07
C LYS A 75 7.29 2.84 13.10
N ASP A 76 6.51 1.86 12.68
CA ASP A 76 6.03 0.74 13.50
C ASP A 76 5.35 1.18 14.82
N LEU A 77 4.63 2.31 14.80
CA LEU A 77 3.94 2.81 15.97
C LEU A 77 2.55 2.18 16.10
N THR A 78 2.13 1.95 17.34
CA THR A 78 0.73 1.60 17.61
C THR A 78 -0.21 2.76 17.23
N GLN A 79 -1.47 2.47 16.93
CA GLN A 79 -2.49 3.50 16.69
C GLN A 79 -2.59 4.49 17.86
N LYS A 80 -2.40 4.03 19.10
CA LYS A 80 -2.45 4.86 20.30
C LYS A 80 -1.31 5.89 20.29
N THR A 81 -0.07 5.43 20.09
CA THR A 81 1.11 6.31 20.02
C THR A 81 1.04 7.26 18.82
N ALA A 82 0.54 6.79 17.67
CA ALA A 82 0.31 7.64 16.51
C ALA A 82 -0.75 8.73 16.79
N ALA A 83 -1.78 8.41 17.57
CA ALA A 83 -2.81 9.37 17.99
C ALA A 83 -2.22 10.44 18.90
N GLU A 84 -1.43 10.03 19.90
CA GLU A 84 -0.71 10.93 20.81
C GLU A 84 0.22 11.87 20.02
N GLN A 85 1.01 11.34 19.09
CA GLN A 85 1.95 12.14 18.28
C GLN A 85 1.25 13.13 17.35
N LEU A 86 0.03 12.83 16.89
CA LEU A 86 -0.74 13.71 16.01
C LEU A 86 -1.72 14.62 16.76
N GLY A 87 -1.83 14.49 18.08
CA GLY A 87 -2.81 15.24 18.90
C GLY A 87 -4.26 14.85 18.56
N LEU A 88 -4.51 13.59 18.22
CA LEU A 88 -5.81 13.07 17.80
C LEU A 88 -6.32 12.00 18.76
N ARG A 89 -7.61 11.68 18.66
CA ARG A 89 -8.18 10.50 19.32
C ARG A 89 -7.84 9.23 18.54
N GLN A 90 -7.72 8.11 19.24
CA GLN A 90 -7.40 6.81 18.61
C GLN A 90 -8.45 6.38 17.58
N ASP A 91 -9.74 6.68 17.81
CA ASP A 91 -10.81 6.37 16.85
C ASP A 91 -10.70 7.22 15.57
N THR A 92 -10.23 8.47 15.67
CA THR A 92 -9.89 9.31 14.52
C THR A 92 -8.75 8.70 13.70
N ILE A 93 -7.70 8.19 14.36
CA ILE A 93 -6.61 7.47 13.69
C ILE A 93 -7.13 6.22 12.98
N SER A 94 -7.95 5.41 13.65
CA SER A 94 -8.56 4.22 13.05
C SER A 94 -9.38 4.54 11.79
N ARG A 95 -10.13 5.66 11.79
CA ARG A 95 -10.85 6.15 10.59
C ARG A 95 -9.90 6.60 9.49
N HIS A 96 -8.86 7.37 9.82
CA HIS A 96 -7.87 7.81 8.84
C HIS A 96 -7.13 6.63 8.20
N GLU A 97 -6.72 5.66 9.01
CA GLU A 97 -6.05 4.45 8.55
C GLU A 97 -6.94 3.65 7.60
N LYS A 98 -8.20 3.36 7.99
CA LYS A 98 -9.15 2.63 7.16
C LYS A 98 -9.40 3.33 5.82
N ALA A 99 -9.63 4.65 5.85
CA ALA A 99 -9.87 5.43 4.64
C ALA A 99 -8.63 5.47 3.73
N ALA A 100 -7.43 5.55 4.31
CA ALA A 100 -6.19 5.52 3.54
C ALA A 100 -5.99 4.16 2.85
N ILE A 101 -6.19 3.07 3.58
CA ILE A 101 -6.09 1.70 3.05
C ILE A 101 -7.12 1.46 1.93
N GLN A 102 -8.36 1.93 2.09
CA GLN A 102 -9.40 1.81 1.06
C GLN A 102 -9.00 2.54 -0.23
N LYS A 103 -8.47 3.76 -0.11
CA LYS A 103 -8.01 4.54 -1.27
C LYS A 103 -6.85 3.88 -1.99
N VAL A 104 -5.88 3.33 -1.26
CA VAL A 104 -4.76 2.57 -1.86
C VAL A 104 -5.26 1.29 -2.53
N ALA A 105 -6.21 0.59 -1.92
CA ALA A 105 -6.82 -0.61 -2.51
C ALA A 105 -7.56 -0.29 -3.82
N ALA A 106 -8.25 0.85 -3.89
CA ALA A 106 -8.91 1.30 -5.12
C ALA A 106 -7.93 1.52 -6.29
N VAL A 107 -6.70 1.98 -6.01
CA VAL A 107 -5.66 2.11 -7.05
C VAL A 107 -5.25 0.74 -7.59
N TYR A 108 -5.01 -0.24 -6.70
CA TYR A 108 -4.70 -1.60 -7.12
C TYR A 108 -5.85 -2.28 -7.86
N GLN A 109 -7.09 -2.05 -7.42
CA GLN A 109 -8.29 -2.53 -8.10
C GLN A 109 -8.36 -1.96 -9.52
N TYR A 110 -8.18 -0.64 -9.67
CA TYR A 110 -8.16 0.03 -10.97
C TYR A 110 -7.07 -0.53 -11.89
N TRP A 111 -5.85 -0.74 -11.39
CA TRP A 111 -4.77 -1.36 -12.18
C TRP A 111 -5.11 -2.80 -12.61
N THR A 112 -5.84 -3.54 -11.78
CA THR A 112 -6.29 -4.90 -12.10
C THR A 112 -7.36 -4.87 -13.20
N GLU A 113 -8.36 -3.99 -13.07
CA GLU A 113 -9.47 -3.84 -14.03
C GLU A 113 -8.98 -3.32 -15.39
N ILE A 114 -8.06 -2.35 -15.41
CA ILE A 114 -7.46 -1.83 -16.64
C ILE A 114 -6.50 -2.84 -17.29
N GLY A 115 -5.83 -3.67 -16.49
CA GLY A 115 -4.99 -4.74 -17.01
C GLY A 115 -5.76 -5.77 -17.85
N GLU A 116 -7.08 -5.85 -17.74
CA GLU A 116 -7.93 -6.77 -18.52
C GLU A 116 -8.66 -6.11 -19.70
N GLY A 117 -8.44 -4.81 -19.96
CA GLY A 117 -9.27 -4.00 -20.85
C GLY A 117 -8.52 -3.17 -21.89
N TYR A 118 -7.44 -3.68 -22.48
CA TYR A 118 -6.80 -3.10 -23.67
C TYR A 118 -6.84 -4.06 -24.87
#